data_AF-H9FF72-F1
#
_entry.id   AF-H9FF72-F1
#
_cell.length_a   1.000
_cell.length_b   1.000
_cell.length_c   1.000
_cell.angle_alpha   90.00
_cell.angle_beta   90.00
_cell.angle_gamma   90.00
#
_symmetry.space_group_name_H-M   'P 1'
#
loop_
_entity.id
_entity.type
_entity.pdbx_description
1 polymer ?
#
loop_
_entity_poly.entity_id
_entity_poly.type
_entity_poly.pdbx_seq_one_letter_code
_entity_poly.pdbx_strand_id
1 'polypeptide(L)'
;QRTQTLRSSAGPTWAQTLIFQHLLLYENPQDTKESPPLVVLELWQRDSWGKESLWGRSMWPPVVWLDLQDRILPPMRWHPLMKELGK
;
A
#
# COMPACT_ATOMS: atom_id res chain seq x y z
N GLN A 1 -2.65 8.37 3.72
CA GLN A 1 -1.46 8.34 4.60
C GLN A 1 -0.24 8.04 3.73
N ARG A 2 0.97 8.49 4.10
CA ARG A 2 2.19 8.28 3.30
C ARG A 2 3.41 8.08 4.18
N THR A 3 4.45 7.47 3.63
CA THR A 3 5.77 7.32 4.27
C THR A 3 6.54 8.65 4.26
N GLN A 4 7.67 8.67 4.95
CA GLN A 4 8.62 9.79 4.88
C GLN A 4 9.28 9.84 3.50
N THR A 5 9.47 11.04 2.97
CA THR A 5 10.25 11.25 1.75
C THR A 5 11.74 11.03 2.05
N LEU A 6 12.38 10.12 1.31
CA LEU A 6 13.82 9.88 1.38
C LEU A 6 14.55 10.75 0.35
N ARG A 7 15.69 11.34 0.72
CA ARG A 7 16.52 12.15 -0.19
C ARG A 7 17.56 11.26 -0.87
N SER A 8 17.72 11.40 -2.18
CA SER A 8 18.83 10.83 -2.97
C SER A 8 19.09 9.32 -2.75
N SER A 9 18.11 8.46 -3.05
CA SER A 9 18.24 7.01 -2.87
C SER A 9 17.93 6.24 -4.16
N ALA A 10 18.91 5.50 -4.68
CA ALA A 10 18.73 4.58 -5.82
C ALA A 10 18.04 3.26 -5.41
N GLY A 11 18.00 2.95 -4.11
CA GLY A 11 17.35 1.76 -3.54
C GLY A 11 16.67 2.12 -2.21
N PRO A 12 15.56 2.87 -2.24
CA PRO A 12 14.93 3.39 -1.02
C PRO A 12 14.46 2.25 -0.11
N THR A 13 14.84 2.33 1.16
CA THR A 13 14.33 1.47 2.24
C THR A 13 13.63 2.36 3.26
N TRP A 14 12.30 2.27 3.34
CA TRP A 14 11.54 3.06 4.31
C TRP A 14 11.53 2.44 5.70
N ALA A 15 11.40 1.11 5.81
CA ALA A 15 11.21 0.41 7.08
C ALA A 15 10.10 1.03 7.96
N GLN A 16 9.00 1.48 7.34
CA GLN A 16 7.85 2.11 8.01
C GLN A 16 6.59 1.26 7.83
N THR A 17 5.75 1.22 8.87
CA THR A 17 4.41 0.63 8.82
C THR A 17 3.36 1.74 8.79
N LEU A 18 2.43 1.69 7.84
CA LEU A 18 1.28 2.60 7.79
C LEU A 18 0.09 1.93 8.48
N ILE A 19 -0.47 2.59 9.50
CA ILE A 19 -1.59 2.08 10.29
C ILE A 19 -2.80 2.99 10.07
N PHE A 20 -3.88 2.40 9.54
CA PHE A 20 -5.18 3.03 9.35
C PHE A 20 -6.14 2.47 10.40
N GLN A 21 -6.47 3.27 11.42
CA GLN A 21 -7.28 2.80 12.56
C GLN A 21 -8.78 2.90 12.33
N HIS A 22 -9.22 3.91 11.59
CA HIS A 22 -10.64 4.19 11.35
C HIS A 22 -10.90 4.11 9.85
N LEU A 23 -11.25 2.91 9.39
CA LEU A 23 -11.63 2.65 8.01
C LEU A 23 -13.12 2.28 7.99
N LEU A 24 -13.92 3.11 7.33
CA LEU A 24 -15.36 2.88 7.21
C LEU A 24 -15.62 1.98 6.02
N LEU A 25 -16.17 0.79 6.28
CA LEU A 25 -16.67 -0.13 5.26
C LEU A 25 -18.19 -0.19 5.40
N TYR A 26 -18.88 -0.02 4.27
CA TYR A 26 -20.35 0.02 4.24
C TYR A 26 -20.98 -1.36 4.05
N GLU A 27 -20.18 -2.35 3.67
CA GLU A 27 -20.60 -3.73 3.42
C GLU A 27 -20.56 -4.58 4.71
N ASN A 28 -21.14 -5.77 4.66
CA ASN A 28 -21.03 -6.71 5.77
C ASN A 28 -19.55 -7.13 5.94
N PRO A 29 -19.00 -7.18 7.16
CA PRO A 29 -17.62 -7.60 7.38
C PRO A 29 -17.26 -8.96 6.75
N GLN A 30 -18.22 -9.89 6.65
CA GLN A 30 -17.99 -11.17 5.97
C GLN A 30 -17.79 -11.01 4.47
N ASP A 31 -18.57 -10.13 3.83
CA ASP A 31 -18.43 -9.84 2.40
C ASP A 31 -17.05 -9.22 2.12
N THR A 32 -16.57 -8.32 2.99
CA THR A 32 -15.19 -7.79 2.92
C THR A 32 -14.15 -8.89 3.03
N LYS A 33 -14.39 -9.92 3.86
CA LYS A 33 -13.44 -11.02 4.02
C LYS A 33 -13.41 -11.92 2.78
N GLU A 34 -14.57 -12.21 2.19
CA GLU A 34 -14.70 -13.07 1.00
C GLU A 34 -14.25 -12.36 -0.29
N SER A 35 -14.51 -11.06 -0.40
CA SER A 35 -14.17 -10.23 -1.56
C SER A 35 -13.54 -8.91 -1.11
N PRO A 36 -12.28 -8.93 -0.64
CA PRO A 36 -11.66 -7.76 -0.06
C PRO A 36 -11.37 -6.65 -1.10
N PRO A 37 -11.55 -5.38 -0.73
CA PRO A 37 -11.24 -4.26 -1.61
C PRO A 37 -9.73 -4.21 -1.89
N LEU A 38 -9.34 -3.86 -3.12
CA LEU A 38 -7.93 -3.77 -3.49
C LEU A 38 -7.21 -2.69 -2.67
N VAL A 39 -6.06 -3.07 -2.11
CA VAL A 39 -5.09 -2.11 -1.60
C VAL A 39 -4.23 -1.64 -2.76
N VAL A 40 -4.04 -0.32 -2.82
CA VAL A 40 -3.20 0.34 -3.83
C VAL A 40 -1.97 0.90 -3.15
N LEU A 41 -0.79 0.50 -3.63
CA LEU A 41 0.48 1.09 -3.27
C LEU A 41 0.98 1.93 -4.43
N GLU A 42 1.26 3.20 -4.16
CA GLU A 42 1.82 4.13 -5.13
C GLU A 42 3.21 4.58 -4.70
N LEU A 43 4.15 4.50 -5.62
CA LEU A 43 5.48 5.04 -5.46
C LEU A 43 5.56 6.39 -6.17
N TRP A 44 5.76 7.45 -5.40
CA TRP A 44 5.88 8.82 -5.89
C TRP A 44 7.33 9.28 -5.83
N GLN A 45 7.80 9.93 -6.89
CA GLN A 45 9.09 10.58 -6.96
C GLN A 45 8.91 12.08 -6.77
N ARG A 46 9.70 12.69 -5.89
CA ARG A 46 9.75 14.15 -5.70
C ARG A 46 11.07 14.69 -6.20
N ASP A 47 11.02 15.67 -7.10
CA ASP A 47 12.23 16.31 -7.64
C ASP A 47 12.78 17.42 -6.71
N SER A 48 13.91 18.01 -7.09
CA SER A 48 14.56 19.10 -6.36
C SER A 48 13.73 20.38 -6.30
N TRP A 49 12.76 20.54 -7.20
CA TRP A 49 11.84 21.68 -7.23
C TRP A 49 10.54 21.39 -6.46
N GLY A 50 10.42 20.19 -5.85
CA GLY A 50 9.28 19.79 -5.04
C GLY A 50 8.11 19.23 -5.84
N LYS A 51 8.23 19.08 -7.17
CA LYS A 51 7.20 18.47 -8.01
C LYS A 51 7.17 16.97 -7.75
N GLU A 52 5.96 16.44 -7.57
CA GLU A 52 5.73 15.01 -7.40
C GLU A 52 5.23 14.39 -8.70
N SER A 53 5.79 13.23 -9.07
CA SER A 53 5.35 12.41 -10.18
C SER A 53 5.13 10.98 -9.73
N LEU A 54 4.06 10.35 -10.21
CA LEU A 54 3.83 8.93 -9.99
C LEU A 54 4.88 8.14 -10.76
N TRP A 55 5.65 7.33 -10.05
CA TRP A 55 6.69 6.49 -10.65
C TRP A 55 6.17 5.09 -10.95
N GLY A 56 5.26 4.59 -10.11
CA GLY A 56 4.60 3.31 -10.35
C GLY A 56 3.55 2.99 -9.30
N ARG A 57 2.73 1.98 -9.61
CA ARG A 57 1.64 1.50 -8.76
C ARG A 57 1.65 -0.01 -8.68
N SER A 58 1.21 -0.55 -7.56
CA SER A 58 0.87 -1.97 -7.40
C SER A 58 -0.46 -2.10 -6.68
N MET A 59 -1.22 -3.14 -7.01
CA MET A 59 -2.58 -3.35 -6.51
C MET A 59 -2.78 -4.82 -6.18
N TRP A 60 -3.34 -5.12 -5.01
CA TRP A 60 -3.65 -6.50 -4.62
C TRP A 60 -4.77 -6.55 -3.58
N PRO A 61 -5.52 -7.66 -3.51
CA PRO A 61 -6.47 -7.89 -2.42
C PRO A 61 -5.69 -8.12 -1.10
N PRO A 62 -6.02 -7.40 -0.02
CA PRO A 62 -5.43 -7.64 1.29
C PRO A 62 -5.94 -8.93 1.91
N VAL A 63 -5.23 -9.43 2.92
CA VAL A 63 -5.74 -10.50 3.79
C VAL A 63 -6.56 -9.85 4.90
N VAL A 64 -7.84 -10.22 4.99
CA VAL A 64 -8.78 -9.69 5.98
C VAL A 64 -8.99 -10.71 7.09
N TRP A 65 -8.76 -10.26 8.32
CA TRP A 65 -9.00 -11.05 9.53
C TRP A 65 -10.07 -10.34 10.36
N LEU A 66 -11.18 -11.03 10.62
CA LEU A 66 -12.27 -10.51 11.45
C LEU A 66 -12.10 -10.90 12.92
N ASP A 67 -11.38 -11.99 13.19
CA ASP A 67 -10.95 -12.41 14.53
C ASP A 67 -9.42 -12.30 14.64
N LEU A 68 -8.94 -11.71 15.73
CA LEU A 68 -7.52 -11.56 16.02
C LEU A 68 -6.88 -12.87 16.51
N GLN A 69 -7.65 -13.80 17.07
CA GLN A 69 -7.13 -15.08 17.54
C GLN A 69 -6.68 -15.98 16.40
N ASP A 70 -7.37 -15.90 15.27
CA ASP A 70 -6.99 -16.66 14.07
C ASP A 70 -5.79 -16.04 13.36
N ARG A 71 -5.43 -14.78 13.67
CA ARG A 71 -4.53 -13.96 12.85
C ARG A 71 -3.11 -14.53 12.73
N ILE A 72 -2.77 -14.94 11.51
CA ILE A 72 -1.40 -15.27 11.09
C ILE A 72 -0.81 -14.08 10.33
N LEU A 73 0.33 -13.57 10.79
CA LEU A 73 1.05 -12.52 10.07
C LEU A 73 1.51 -13.08 8.71
N PRO A 74 1.12 -12.46 7.58
CA PRO A 74 1.57 -12.93 6.28
C PRO A 74 3.09 -12.77 6.18
N PRO A 75 3.79 -13.70 5.51
CA PRO A 75 5.21 -13.52 5.24
C PRO A 75 5.42 -12.27 4.38
N MET A 76 6.61 -11.67 4.46
CA MET A 76 6.98 -10.57 3.57
C MET A 76 6.94 -11.04 2.11
N ARG A 77 6.31 -10.25 1.24
CA ARG A 77 6.17 -10.55 -0.18
C ARG A 77 6.66 -9.39 -1.03
N TRP A 78 7.28 -9.72 -2.15
CA TRP A 78 7.60 -8.76 -3.19
C TRP A 78 6.36 -8.53 -4.06
N HIS A 79 5.98 -7.27 -4.22
CA HIS A 79 4.92 -6.85 -5.12
C HIS A 79 5.53 -6.07 -6.28
N PRO A 80 5.35 -6.48 -7.54
CA PRO A 80 5.90 -5.75 -8.67
C PRO A 80 5.22 -4.38 -8.79
N LEU A 81 6.01 -3.36 -9.09
CA LEU A 81 5.53 -2.02 -9.41
C LEU A 81 5.34 -1.91 -10.92
N MET A 82 4.11 -1.63 -11.33
CA MET A 82 3.81 -1.28 -12.71
C MET A 82 4.09 0.21 -12.88
N LYS A 83 5.01 0.56 -13.80
CA LYS A 83 5.16 1.95 -14.22
C LYS A 83 3.90 2.37 -14.95
N GLU A 84 3.36 3.52 -14.60
CA GLU A 84 2.36 4.15 -15.45
C GLU A 84 3.09 4.60 -16.72
N LEU A 85 2.79 3.97 -17.86
CA LEU A 85 3.27 4.47 -19.14
C LEU A 85 2.60 5.83 -19.31
N GLY A 86 3.39 6.91 -19.23
CA GLY A 86 2.88 8.26 -19.43
C GLY A 86 2.08 8.32 -20.73
N LYS A 87 0.91 8.94 -20.67
CA LYS A 87 0.29 9.49 -21.88
C LYS A 87 1.20 10.56 -22.47
#